data_AF-A0AAQ4EJG3-F1
#
_entry.id   AF-A0AAQ4EJG3-F1
#
_cell.length_a   1.000
_cell.length_b   1.000
_cell.length_c   1.000
_cell.angle_alpha   90.00
_cell.angle_beta   90.00
_cell.angle_gamma   90.00
#
_symmetry.space_group_name_H-M   'P 1'
#
loop_
_entity.id
_entity.type
_entity.pdbx_description
1 polymer ?
#
loop_
_entity_poly.entity_id
_entity_poly.type
_entity_poly.pdbx_seq_one_letter_code
_entity_poly.pdbx_strand_id
1 'polypeptide(L)'
;MTRRTFCKLMHLGEPTAKPEHKHSDRHMRCRIKCCWKDELLGPVCQVHSMSEGLKCAPGKSCRRGICARHQWKRRITGSAQMLHKNFEQSDKAF
;
A
#
# COMPACT_ATOMS: atom_id res chain seq x y z
N MET A 1 5.28 -4.34 -1.10
CA MET A 1 4.34 -5.40 -0.67
C MET A 1 3.00 -5.23 -1.37
N THR A 2 2.30 -6.33 -1.71
CA THR A 2 0.92 -6.30 -2.25
C THR A 2 -0.11 -6.62 -1.17
N ARG A 3 -1.40 -6.30 -1.39
CA ARG A 3 -2.48 -6.66 -0.47
C ARG A 3 -2.64 -8.18 -0.27
N ARG A 4 -2.36 -8.98 -1.30
CA ARG A 4 -2.37 -10.44 -1.19
C ARG A 4 -1.22 -10.94 -0.32
N THR A 5 -0.01 -10.43 -0.56
CA THR A 5 1.16 -10.73 0.29
C THR A 5 0.90 -10.32 1.74
N PHE A 6 0.28 -9.15 1.95
CA PHE A 6 -0.11 -8.69 3.29
C PHE A 6 -1.05 -9.67 3.99
N CYS A 7 -2.14 -10.11 3.33
CA CYS A 7 -3.05 -11.08 3.95
C CYS A 7 -2.36 -12.40 4.31
N LYS A 8 -1.45 -12.90 3.48
CA LYS A 8 -0.64 -14.09 3.82
C LYS A 8 0.21 -13.88 5.06
N LEU A 9 0.89 -12.73 5.15
CA LEU A 9 1.75 -12.40 6.29
C LEU A 9 0.97 -12.26 7.61
N MET A 10 -0.24 -11.70 7.57
CA MET A 10 -1.07 -11.53 8.78
C MET A 10 -1.55 -12.87 9.37
N HIS A 11 -1.53 -13.94 8.59
CA HIS A 11 -2.00 -15.26 8.98
C HIS A 11 -0.86 -16.28 8.91
N LEU A 12 0.32 -15.94 9.46
CA LEU A 12 1.49 -16.82 9.57
C LEU A 12 1.93 -17.49 8.26
N GLY A 13 1.69 -16.84 7.12
CA GLY A 13 2.03 -17.37 5.81
C GLY A 13 0.92 -18.18 5.13
N GLU A 14 -0.27 -18.27 5.73
CA GLU A 14 -1.42 -19.02 5.20
C GLU A 14 -1.60 -18.78 3.68
N PRO A 15 -1.29 -19.78 2.83
CA PRO A 15 -1.15 -19.55 1.39
C PRO A 15 -2.48 -19.22 0.71
N THR A 16 -3.60 -19.62 1.30
CA THR A 16 -4.95 -19.32 0.79
C THR A 16 -5.42 -17.91 1.15
N ALA A 17 -4.76 -17.25 2.12
CA ALA A 17 -5.16 -15.94 2.59
C ALA A 17 -5.10 -14.88 1.46
N LYS A 18 -6.22 -14.18 1.28
CA LYS A 18 -6.39 -13.14 0.27
C LYS A 18 -7.39 -12.08 0.72
N PRO A 19 -7.35 -10.88 0.12
CA PRO A 19 -8.41 -9.90 0.34
C PRO A 19 -9.75 -10.46 -0.12
N GLU A 20 -10.81 -10.27 0.67
CA GLU A 20 -12.18 -10.64 0.33
C GLU A 20 -12.60 -10.01 -1.01
N HIS A 21 -12.28 -8.71 -1.17
CA HIS A 21 -12.53 -7.95 -2.38
C HIS A 21 -11.27 -7.26 -2.88
N LYS A 22 -11.03 -7.33 -4.20
CA LYS A 22 -9.90 -6.64 -4.84
C LYS A 22 -10.00 -5.11 -4.74
N HIS A 23 -11.21 -4.55 -4.67
CA HIS A 23 -11.45 -3.10 -4.70
C HIS A 23 -12.47 -2.65 -3.63
N SER A 24 -12.27 -3.03 -2.37
CA SER A 24 -13.11 -2.54 -1.26
C SER A 24 -12.83 -1.08 -0.89
N ASP A 25 -13.88 -0.33 -0.54
CA ASP A 25 -13.77 1.00 0.08
C ASP A 25 -13.08 0.97 1.44
N ARG A 26 -13.00 -0.19 2.10
CA ARG A 26 -12.22 -0.36 3.33
C ARG A 26 -10.75 0.02 3.11
N HIS A 27 -10.21 -0.24 1.91
CA HIS A 27 -8.82 0.11 1.60
C HIS A 27 -8.59 1.62 1.66
N MET A 28 -9.59 2.44 1.31
CA MET A 28 -9.52 3.90 1.40
C MET A 28 -9.43 4.40 2.85
N ARG A 29 -9.86 3.57 3.81
CA ARG A 29 -9.71 3.80 5.25
C ARG A 29 -8.54 3.01 5.84
N CYS A 30 -7.62 2.54 4.99
CA CYS A 30 -6.49 1.70 5.38
C CYS A 30 -6.89 0.49 6.22
N ARG A 31 -8.02 -0.14 5.84
CA ARG A 31 -8.49 -1.41 6.40
C ARG A 31 -8.63 -2.43 5.28
N ILE A 32 -8.43 -3.70 5.62
CA ILE A 32 -8.54 -4.80 4.66
C ILE A 32 -9.17 -6.01 5.34
N LYS A 33 -10.15 -6.63 4.69
CA LYS A 33 -10.70 -7.91 5.14
C LYS A 33 -9.96 -9.03 4.40
N CYS A 34 -9.20 -9.83 5.15
CA CYS A 34 -8.49 -10.99 4.64
C CYS A 34 -9.31 -12.24 4.97
N CYS A 35 -9.46 -13.13 4.00
CA CYS A 35 -10.13 -14.41 4.17
C CYS A 35 -9.20 -15.54 3.75
N TRP A 36 -9.29 -16.67 4.45
CA TRP A 36 -8.54 -17.90 4.19
C TRP A 36 -9.42 -19.12 4.44
N LYS A 37 -8.94 -20.30 4.04
CA LYS A 37 -9.59 -21.57 4.37
C LYS A 37 -8.94 -22.14 5.62
N ASP A 38 -9.73 -22.33 6.65
CA ASP A 38 -9.38 -23.11 7.83
C ASP A 38 -9.87 -24.55 7.64
N GLU A 39 -9.06 -25.54 8.01
CA GLU A 39 -9.38 -26.95 7.79
C GLU A 39 -10.56 -27.42 8.64
N LEU A 40 -10.77 -26.82 9.81
CA LEU A 40 -11.80 -27.22 10.78
C LEU A 40 -13.05 -26.35 10.67
N LEU A 41 -12.86 -25.04 10.43
CA LEU A 41 -13.93 -24.05 10.48
C LEU A 41 -14.44 -23.62 9.09
N GLY A 42 -13.79 -24.06 8.02
CA GLY A 42 -14.10 -23.64 6.66
C GLY A 42 -13.62 -22.21 6.37
N PRO A 43 -14.33 -21.41 5.55
CA PRO A 43 -13.89 -20.07 5.20
C PRO A 43 -13.96 -19.11 6.40
N VAL A 44 -12.80 -18.60 6.84
CA VAL A 44 -12.68 -17.62 7.92
C VAL A 44 -12.20 -16.29 7.35
N CYS A 45 -12.67 -15.18 7.93
CA CYS A 45 -12.27 -13.83 7.54
C CYS A 45 -11.99 -12.93 8.75
N GLN A 46 -10.98 -12.07 8.64
CA GLN A 46 -10.62 -11.10 9.65
C GLN A 46 -10.29 -9.74 9.02
N VAL A 47 -10.64 -8.65 9.72
CA VAL A 47 -10.33 -7.28 9.29
C VAL A 47 -9.05 -6.80 9.98
N HIS A 48 -8.11 -6.32 9.18
CA HIS A 48 -6.82 -5.80 9.62
C HIS A 48 -6.64 -4.34 9.23
N SER A 49 -5.84 -3.62 10.01
CA SER A 49 -5.29 -2.33 9.62
C SER A 49 -4.15 -2.55 8.62
N MET A 50 -4.20 -1.83 7.51
CA MET A 50 -3.18 -1.89 6.46
C MET A 50 -1.88 -1.26 6.96
N SER A 51 -0.75 -1.90 6.69
CA SER A 51 0.58 -1.42 7.07
C SER A 51 1.01 -0.15 6.32
N GLU A 52 1.97 0.56 6.90
CA GLU A 52 2.62 1.73 6.30
C GLU A 52 3.13 1.43 4.88
N GLY A 53 2.83 2.33 3.94
CA GLY A 53 3.21 2.19 2.54
C GLY A 53 2.39 1.17 1.74
N LEU A 54 1.48 0.41 2.36
CA LEU A 54 0.62 -0.52 1.62
C LEU A 54 -0.32 0.24 0.69
N LYS A 55 -0.36 -0.13 -0.59
CA LYS A 55 -1.19 0.53 -1.61
C LYS A 55 -2.67 0.36 -1.29
N CYS A 56 -3.37 1.48 -1.11
CA CYS A 56 -4.81 1.53 -0.86
C CYS A 56 -5.63 1.85 -2.13
N ALA A 57 -5.05 2.60 -3.07
CA ALA A 57 -5.63 2.98 -4.35
C ALA A 57 -4.53 3.30 -5.38
N PRO A 58 -4.84 3.48 -6.67
CA PRO A 58 -3.85 3.87 -7.67
C PRO A 58 -3.08 5.14 -7.25
N GLY A 59 -1.76 5.03 -7.14
CA GLY A 59 -0.86 6.12 -6.71
C GLY A 59 -0.97 6.53 -5.23
N LYS A 60 -1.81 5.87 -4.43
CA LYS A 60 -2.01 6.19 -3.00
C LYS A 60 -1.58 5.02 -2.11
N SER A 61 -1.11 5.34 -0.90
CA SER A 61 -0.71 4.35 0.10
C SER A 61 -1.23 4.71 1.48
N CYS A 62 -1.16 3.76 2.40
CA CYS A 62 -1.51 3.95 3.79
C CYS A 62 -0.37 4.58 4.58
N ARG A 63 -0.70 5.57 5.41
CA ARG A 63 0.19 6.13 6.43
C ARG A 63 -0.65 6.63 7.59
N ARG A 64 -0.41 6.12 8.80
CA ARG A 64 -1.17 6.43 10.03
C ARG A 64 -2.69 6.33 9.82
N GLY A 65 -3.14 5.27 9.12
CA GLY A 65 -4.55 5.05 8.82
C GLY A 65 -5.13 5.89 7.67
N ILE A 66 -4.35 6.78 7.04
CA ILE A 66 -4.82 7.66 5.97
C ILE A 66 -4.36 7.16 4.61
N CYS A 67 -5.30 6.97 3.69
CA CYS A 67 -5.03 6.66 2.28
C CYS A 67 -4.86 7.95 1.46
N ALA A 68 -3.63 8.31 1.14
CA ALA A 68 -3.33 9.50 0.34
C ALA A 68 -2.09 9.31 -0.54
N ARG A 69 -1.80 10.33 -1.36
CA ARG A 69 -0.51 10.44 -2.05
C ARG A 69 0.52 10.96 -1.05
N HIS A 70 1.21 10.05 -0.38
CA HIS A 70 2.22 10.41 0.61
C HIS A 70 3.58 10.66 -0.05
N GLN A 71 4.25 11.73 0.37
CA GLN A 71 5.65 11.97 0.02
C GLN A 71 6.54 11.11 0.92
N TRP A 72 6.80 9.87 0.51
CA TRP A 72 7.81 9.04 1.14
C TRP A 72 9.18 9.58 0.78
N LYS A 73 9.95 10.05 1.77
CA LYS A 73 11.37 10.37 1.55
C LYS A 73 12.02 9.11 1.00
N ARG A 74 12.42 9.13 -0.27
CA ARG A 74 13.22 8.04 -0.82
C ARG A 74 14.50 8.04 0.02
N ARG A 75 14.79 6.93 0.71
CA ARG A 75 16.16 6.71 1.14
C ARG A 75 16.94 6.60 -0.16
N ILE A 76 17.75 7.60 -0.45
CA ILE A 76 18.71 7.53 -1.54
C ILE A 76 19.74 6.49 -1.08
N THR A 77 19.48 5.22 -1.32
CA THR A 77 20.56 4.24 -1.44
C THR A 77 21.23 4.60 -2.76
N GLY A 78 22.41 5.22 -2.68
CA GLY A 78 23.13 5.74 -3.84
C GLY A 78 23.21 4.72 -4.96
N SER A 79 22.76 5.13 -6.15
CA SER A 79 23.06 4.62 -7.51
C SER A 79 21.87 4.86 -8.43
N ALA A 80 21.48 6.13 -8.62
CA ALA A 80 20.70 6.58 -9.77
C ALA A 80 20.78 8.11 -9.85
N GLN A 81 21.90 8.63 -10.35
CA GLN A 81 21.88 9.92 -11.03
C GLN A 81 20.94 9.77 -12.23
N MET A 82 19.78 10.43 -12.21
CA MET A 82 19.13 10.88 -13.44
C MET A 82 18.46 12.22 -13.19
N LEU A 83 19.18 13.25 -13.64
CA LEU A 83 18.70 14.44 -14.33
C LEU A 83 17.19 14.69 -14.28
N HIS A 84 16.79 15.72 -13.53
CA HIS A 84 15.74 16.63 -13.96
C HIS A 84 16.33 18.05 -13.96
N LYS A 85 17.09 18.36 -15.03
CA LYS A 85 17.05 19.66 -15.71
C LYS A 85 15.61 19.85 -16.21
N ASN A 86 14.91 20.98 -16.18
CA ASN A 86 15.20 22.39 -15.94
C ASN A 86 13.89 22.99 -15.36
N PHE A 87 13.98 23.88 -14.38
CA PHE A 87 12.89 24.81 -14.09
C PHE A 87 13.39 26.18 -14.56
N GLU A 88 12.91 26.60 -15.74
CA GLU A 88 13.07 27.96 -16.24
C GLU A 88 12.29 28.90 -15.33
N GLN A 89 12.98 29.85 -14.70
CA GLN A 89 12.39 31.13 -14.33
C GLN A 89 13.50 32.14 -14.09
N SER A 90 13.57 33.19 -14.91
CA SER A 90 13.44 34.58 -14.47
C SER A 90 13.85 35.53 -15.60
N ASP A 91 12.87 36.00 -16.36
CA ASP A 91 13.00 37.24 -17.13
C ASP A 91 13.26 38.38 -16.15
N LYS A 92 14.45 38.96 -16.23
CA LYS A 92 14.75 40.25 -15.61
C LYS A 92 14.48 41.36 -16.62
N ALA A 93 13.66 42.29 -16.17
CA ALA A 93 13.29 43.55 -16.79
C ALA A 93 14.49 44.37 -17.30
N PHE A 94 14.26 45.06 -18.41
CA PHE A 94 15.00 46.22 -18.89
C PHE A 94 14.62 47.48 -18.09
#